data_AF-A0A2W2K4M3-F1
#
_entry.id   AF-A0A2W2K4M3-F1
#
_cell.length_a   1.000
_cell.length_b   1.000
_cell.length_c   1.000
_cell.angle_alpha   90.00
_cell.angle_beta   90.00
_cell.angle_gamma   90.00
#
_symmetry.space_group_name_H-M   'P 1'
#
loop_
_entity.id
_entity.type
_entity.pdbx_description
1 polymer ?
#
loop_
_entity_poly.entity_id
_entity_poly.type
_entity_poly.pdbx_seq_one_letter_code
_entity_poly.pdbx_strand_id
1 'polypeptide(L)'
;MTDLSFAWSAVGGDPALLGRATIVEREGALSARLPVRELARACVGACALAAAELGARRAGLAEVPAVRVDDGAVATAFLSERHLLVDGRAPVSFAPLSRFWRTADGWVRTHANYPHHRERLLAALGVPDDVDRVASALAERSAAEAEETVYAAGGLAVALRTPEEWAAHEQGAAVAARPLIERERLDGAHARVLAPVPGAPLLPAAGLRVLDLTRVLAGPVATRTLALLGADVLRVDAPDRPEEAGLHADTGFGKRSAALDLAADRAALEELLAAADVVVTGYRPGALDRFGLSPEALAERRPGLVVAQLSAWGGYGPW
;
A
#
# COMPACT_ATOMS: atom_id res chain seq x y z
N MET A 1 -12.92 -13.52 -9.23
CA MET A 1 -12.10 -12.77 -10.20
C MET A 1 -12.32 -11.30 -9.90
N THR A 2 -11.27 -10.52 -9.63
CA THR A 2 -11.38 -9.11 -9.23
C THR A 2 -11.51 -8.25 -10.49
N ASP A 3 -12.72 -8.12 -11.01
CA ASP A 3 -13.03 -7.15 -12.07
C ASP A 3 -13.41 -5.79 -11.47
N LEU A 4 -13.65 -4.79 -12.33
CA LEU A 4 -14.04 -3.44 -11.89
C LEU A 4 -15.35 -3.45 -11.08
N SER A 5 -16.32 -4.29 -11.45
CA SER A 5 -17.59 -4.39 -10.74
C SER A 5 -17.37 -4.85 -9.29
N PHE A 6 -16.55 -5.89 -9.10
CA PHE A 6 -16.19 -6.39 -7.79
C PHE A 6 -15.44 -5.34 -6.97
N ALA A 7 -14.41 -4.70 -7.53
CA ALA A 7 -13.63 -3.67 -6.83
C ALA A 7 -14.48 -2.45 -6.44
N TRP A 8 -15.38 -2.02 -7.33
CA TRP A 8 -16.30 -0.91 -7.11
C TRP A 8 -17.35 -1.23 -6.04
N SER A 9 -17.89 -2.45 -6.05
CA SER A 9 -18.78 -2.94 -4.99
C SER A 9 -18.08 -3.03 -3.64
N ALA A 10 -16.82 -3.46 -3.60
CA ALA A 10 -16.04 -3.56 -2.36
C ALA A 10 -15.82 -2.20 -1.66
N VAL A 11 -15.68 -1.11 -2.43
CA VAL A 11 -15.65 0.26 -1.86
C VAL A 11 -17.05 0.81 -1.54
N GLY A 12 -18.11 0.07 -1.87
CA GLY A 12 -19.51 0.44 -1.70
C GLY A 12 -19.99 1.50 -2.67
N GLY A 13 -19.45 1.51 -3.89
CA GLY A 13 -19.83 2.43 -4.94
C GLY A 13 -21.17 2.08 -5.60
N ASP A 14 -21.82 3.09 -6.18
CA ASP A 14 -23.11 2.93 -6.87
C ASP A 14 -22.94 2.15 -8.19
N PRO A 15 -23.56 0.96 -8.35
CA PRO A 15 -23.45 0.17 -9.57
C PRO A 15 -23.86 0.93 -10.85
N ALA A 16 -24.73 1.95 -10.75
CA ALA A 16 -25.14 2.78 -11.89
C ALA A 16 -23.96 3.57 -12.49
N LEU A 17 -22.90 3.82 -11.73
CA LEU A 17 -21.71 4.54 -12.20
C LEU A 17 -20.74 3.66 -12.99
N LEU A 18 -20.89 2.33 -13.00
CA LEU A 18 -20.02 1.44 -13.78
C LEU A 18 -20.07 1.77 -15.28
N GLY A 19 -21.22 2.20 -15.79
CA GLY A 19 -21.37 2.62 -17.19
C GLY A 19 -20.64 3.92 -17.55
N ARG A 20 -20.13 4.65 -16.55
CA ARG A 20 -19.29 5.85 -16.77
C ARG A 20 -17.81 5.50 -16.98
N ALA A 21 -17.39 4.26 -16.76
CA ALA A 21 -16.04 3.80 -17.02
C ALA A 21 -15.92 3.15 -18.41
N THR A 22 -14.92 3.58 -19.17
CA THR A 22 -14.52 2.96 -20.43
C THR A 22 -13.12 2.39 -20.28
N ILE A 23 -12.92 1.18 -20.81
CA ILE A 23 -11.65 0.46 -20.74
C ILE A 23 -11.02 0.43 -22.11
N VAL A 24 -9.71 0.65 -22.17
CA VAL A 24 -8.91 0.54 -23.38
C VAL A 24 -7.89 -0.55 -23.14
N GLU A 25 -8.16 -1.71 -23.73
CA GLU A 25 -7.31 -2.86 -23.56
C GLU A 25 -6.02 -2.71 -24.38
N ARG A 26 -4.89 -3.05 -23.76
CA ARG A 26 -3.59 -3.09 -24.44
C ARG A 26 -3.03 -4.51 -24.34
N GLU A 27 -2.81 -5.12 -25.50
CA GLU A 27 -2.19 -6.43 -25.57
C GLU A 27 -0.77 -6.39 -24.98
N GLY A 28 -0.39 -7.42 -24.24
CA GLY A 28 0.93 -7.53 -23.61
C GLY A 28 1.14 -6.68 -22.34
N ALA A 29 0.24 -5.76 -22.01
CA ALA A 29 0.32 -4.98 -20.78
C ALA A 29 0.20 -5.89 -19.54
N LEU A 30 1.16 -5.78 -18.61
CA LEU A 30 1.21 -6.54 -17.36
C LEU A 30 1.02 -8.07 -17.53
N SER A 31 1.62 -8.66 -18.59
CA SER A 31 1.57 -10.10 -18.83
C SER A 31 2.12 -10.90 -17.65
N ALA A 32 1.29 -11.76 -17.06
CA ALA A 32 1.62 -12.57 -15.90
C ALA A 32 0.79 -13.86 -15.88
N ARG A 33 1.23 -14.86 -15.08
CA ARG A 33 0.44 -16.09 -14.84
C ARG A 33 -0.83 -15.83 -14.03
N LEU A 34 -0.82 -14.80 -13.20
CA LEU A 34 -1.96 -14.32 -12.44
C LEU A 34 -2.63 -13.16 -13.21
N PRO A 35 -3.93 -12.87 -12.97
CA PRO A 35 -4.67 -11.82 -13.65
C PRO A 35 -4.29 -10.41 -13.16
N VAL A 36 -3.00 -10.07 -13.26
CA VAL A 36 -2.41 -8.82 -12.73
C VAL A 36 -2.96 -7.61 -13.50
N ARG A 37 -3.10 -7.73 -14.82
CA ARG A 37 -3.66 -6.66 -15.66
C ARG A 37 -5.08 -6.32 -15.24
N GLU A 38 -5.93 -7.33 -15.11
CA GLU A 38 -7.33 -7.18 -14.75
C GLU A 38 -7.47 -6.58 -13.34
N LEU A 39 -6.67 -7.06 -12.38
CA LEU A 39 -6.63 -6.52 -11.03
C LEU A 39 -6.18 -5.05 -11.02
N ALA A 40 -5.08 -4.72 -11.70
CA ALA A 40 -4.54 -3.37 -11.77
C ALA A 40 -5.56 -2.40 -12.39
N ARG A 41 -6.17 -2.81 -13.51
CA ARG A 41 -7.23 -2.06 -14.20
C ARG A 41 -8.43 -1.85 -13.30
N ALA A 42 -8.89 -2.88 -12.58
CA ALA A 42 -10.03 -2.78 -11.67
C ALA A 42 -9.77 -1.78 -10.54
N CYS A 43 -8.60 -1.84 -9.90
CA CYS A 43 -8.21 -0.91 -8.84
C CYS A 43 -8.13 0.54 -9.34
N VAL A 44 -7.48 0.77 -10.49
CA VAL A 44 -7.38 2.11 -11.08
C VAL A 44 -8.75 2.62 -11.52
N GLY A 45 -9.59 1.77 -12.11
CA GLY A 45 -10.94 2.13 -12.51
C GLY A 45 -11.85 2.49 -11.34
N ALA A 46 -11.80 1.73 -10.25
CA ALA A 46 -12.56 2.04 -9.04
C ALA A 46 -12.10 3.37 -8.42
N CYS A 47 -10.78 3.63 -8.40
CA CYS A 47 -10.23 4.90 -7.94
C CYS A 47 -10.64 6.07 -8.84
N ALA A 48 -10.60 5.90 -10.17
CA ALA A 48 -11.01 6.91 -11.12
C ALA A 48 -12.52 7.24 -11.00
N LEU A 49 -13.38 6.22 -10.84
CA LEU A 49 -14.81 6.41 -10.59
C LEU A 49 -15.07 7.15 -9.27
N ALA A 50 -14.40 6.75 -8.18
CA ALA A 50 -14.51 7.45 -6.91
C ALA A 50 -14.08 8.92 -7.01
N ALA A 51 -12.99 9.19 -7.73
CA ALA A 51 -12.49 10.54 -7.98
C ALA A 51 -13.48 11.38 -8.81
N ALA A 52 -14.05 10.80 -9.87
CA ALA A 52 -15.04 11.47 -10.70
C ALA A 52 -16.33 11.76 -9.92
N GLU A 53 -16.79 10.83 -9.09
CA GLU A 53 -17.96 11.00 -8.24
C GLU A 53 -17.74 12.10 -7.20
N LEU A 54 -16.63 12.05 -6.47
CA LEU A 54 -16.26 13.08 -5.49
C LEU A 54 -16.14 14.45 -6.16
N GLY A 55 -15.51 14.50 -7.34
CA GLY A 55 -15.36 15.73 -8.11
C GLY A 55 -16.70 16.30 -8.56
N ALA A 56 -17.58 15.46 -9.11
CA ALA A 56 -18.92 15.89 -9.54
C ALA A 56 -19.72 16.50 -8.38
N ARG A 57 -19.71 15.83 -7.21
CA ARG A 57 -20.36 16.32 -6.00
C ARG A 57 -19.79 17.66 -5.56
N ARG A 58 -18.47 17.82 -5.53
CA ARG A 58 -17.80 19.06 -5.08
C ARG A 58 -17.88 20.21 -6.08
N ALA A 59 -17.96 19.92 -7.38
CA ALA A 59 -18.11 20.92 -8.43
C ALA A 59 -19.58 21.25 -8.76
N GLY A 60 -20.54 20.60 -8.10
CA GLY A 60 -21.96 20.81 -8.35
C GLY A 60 -22.40 20.37 -9.74
N LEU A 61 -21.75 19.35 -10.31
CA LEU A 61 -22.10 18.82 -11.63
C LEU A 61 -23.37 17.98 -11.54
N ALA A 62 -24.23 18.11 -12.56
CA ALA A 62 -25.45 17.32 -12.66
C ALA A 62 -25.18 15.82 -12.90
N GLU A 63 -24.05 15.49 -13.53
CA GLU A 63 -23.65 14.12 -13.82
C GLU A 63 -22.20 13.86 -13.41
N VAL A 64 -21.91 12.61 -13.09
CA VAL A 64 -20.53 12.13 -12.89
C VAL A 64 -19.81 12.05 -14.24
N PRO A 65 -18.66 12.72 -14.41
CA PRO A 65 -17.88 12.65 -15.64
C PRO A 65 -17.47 11.21 -15.99
N ALA A 66 -17.44 10.90 -17.28
CA ALA A 66 -16.93 9.62 -17.75
C ALA A 66 -15.41 9.49 -17.47
N VAL A 67 -14.98 8.29 -17.13
CA VAL A 67 -13.57 7.95 -16.92
C VAL A 67 -13.08 6.97 -17.98
N ARG A 68 -11.83 7.15 -18.40
CA ARG A 68 -11.16 6.27 -19.35
C ARG A 68 -9.96 5.61 -18.66
N VAL A 69 -9.95 4.29 -18.62
CA VAL A 69 -8.87 3.49 -18.04
C VAL A 69 -8.14 2.79 -19.18
N ASP A 70 -6.89 3.19 -19.42
CA ASP A 70 -6.05 2.62 -20.46
C ASP A 70 -5.01 1.68 -19.85
N ASP A 71 -5.02 0.41 -20.26
CA ASP A 71 -4.08 -0.60 -19.72
C ASP A 71 -2.62 -0.19 -19.89
N GLY A 72 -2.29 0.58 -20.93
CA GLY A 72 -0.93 1.07 -21.15
C GLY A 72 -0.53 2.06 -20.07
N ALA A 73 -1.40 3.01 -19.75
CA ALA A 73 -1.18 3.97 -18.67
C ALA A 73 -1.15 3.27 -17.30
N VAL A 74 -2.04 2.31 -17.07
CA VAL A 74 -2.05 1.46 -15.87
C VAL A 74 -0.73 0.70 -15.74
N ALA A 75 -0.26 0.05 -16.80
CA ALA A 75 1.00 -0.68 -16.81
C ALA A 75 2.20 0.23 -16.51
N THR A 76 2.26 1.41 -17.12
CA THR A 76 3.31 2.40 -16.84
C THR A 76 3.29 2.84 -15.38
N ALA A 77 2.10 3.04 -14.78
CA ALA A 77 1.98 3.43 -13.38
C ALA A 77 2.36 2.29 -12.41
N PHE A 78 2.06 1.04 -12.75
CA PHE A 78 2.39 -0.15 -11.95
C PHE A 78 3.85 -0.60 -12.06
N LEU A 79 4.55 -0.11 -13.08
CA LEU A 79 5.97 -0.37 -13.33
C LEU A 79 6.77 0.95 -13.34
N SER A 80 6.30 1.95 -12.60
CA SER A 80 6.83 3.32 -12.67
C SER A 80 8.31 3.38 -12.27
N GLU A 81 8.76 2.47 -11.41
CA GLU A 81 10.16 2.32 -11.00
C GLU A 81 11.09 1.99 -12.18
N ARG A 82 10.57 1.39 -13.26
CA ARG A 82 11.34 1.04 -14.47
C ARG A 82 11.46 2.19 -15.46
N HIS A 83 10.65 3.23 -15.27
CA HIS A 83 10.60 4.40 -16.14
C HIS A 83 11.25 5.63 -15.50
N LEU A 84 11.65 5.53 -14.23
CA LEU A 84 12.34 6.56 -13.48
C LEU A 84 13.86 6.42 -13.60
N LEU A 85 14.54 7.57 -13.71
CA LEU A 85 15.97 7.68 -13.47
C LEU A 85 16.21 8.69 -12.34
N VAL A 86 17.09 8.34 -11.40
CA VAL A 86 17.59 9.23 -10.34
C VAL A 86 19.05 9.54 -10.66
N ASP A 87 19.34 10.80 -10.97
CA ASP A 87 20.67 11.23 -11.45
C ASP A 87 21.19 10.37 -12.62
N GLY A 88 20.31 10.07 -13.58
CA GLY A 88 20.62 9.24 -14.75
C GLY A 88 20.75 7.73 -14.48
N ARG A 89 20.51 7.27 -13.26
CA ARG A 89 20.60 5.85 -12.87
C ARG A 89 19.22 5.26 -12.61
N ALA A 90 19.00 4.05 -13.10
CA ALA A 90 17.80 3.28 -12.76
C ALA A 90 17.87 2.84 -11.28
N PRO A 91 16.79 3.01 -10.50
CA PRO A 91 16.68 2.46 -9.15
C PRO A 91 16.84 0.94 -9.12
N VAL A 92 17.41 0.41 -8.04
CA VAL A 92 17.47 -1.04 -7.80
C VAL A 92 16.24 -1.47 -7.01
N SER A 93 15.31 -2.19 -7.65
CA SER A 93 14.06 -2.59 -7.00
C SER A 93 14.23 -3.73 -5.97
N PHE A 94 15.19 -4.63 -6.19
CA PHE A 94 15.43 -5.76 -5.29
C PHE A 94 16.93 -5.98 -5.07
N ALA A 95 17.33 -6.03 -3.80
CA ALA A 95 18.67 -6.41 -3.39
C ALA A 95 18.97 -7.87 -3.77
N PRO A 96 20.25 -8.27 -3.92
CA PRO A 96 20.62 -9.64 -4.28
C PRO A 96 20.03 -10.71 -3.37
N LEU A 97 19.88 -10.41 -2.07
CA LEU A 97 19.29 -11.33 -1.09
C LEU A 97 17.77 -11.22 -0.97
N SER A 98 17.08 -10.46 -1.82
CA SER A 98 15.61 -10.35 -1.89
C SER A 98 15.06 -11.15 -3.06
N ARG A 99 15.11 -12.48 -2.96
CA ARG A 99 14.81 -13.37 -4.09
C ARG A 99 14.19 -14.69 -3.63
N PHE A 100 13.77 -15.49 -4.59
CA PHE A 100 13.36 -16.87 -4.35
C PHE A 100 14.59 -17.77 -4.20
N TRP A 101 14.56 -18.62 -3.18
CA TRP A 101 15.59 -19.61 -2.87
C TRP A 101 14.98 -20.99 -2.81
N ARG A 102 15.72 -21.97 -3.31
CA ARG A 102 15.34 -23.37 -3.19
C ARG A 102 15.64 -23.86 -1.78
N THR A 103 14.70 -24.59 -1.20
CA THR A 103 14.86 -25.27 0.09
C THR A 103 14.85 -26.78 -0.11
N ALA A 104 14.96 -27.57 0.96
CA ALA A 104 14.99 -29.04 0.89
C ALA A 104 13.72 -29.63 0.25
N ASP A 105 12.57 -28.97 0.46
CA ASP A 105 11.24 -29.45 0.10
C ASP A 105 10.42 -28.45 -0.76
N GLY A 106 10.97 -27.26 -1.05
CA GLY A 106 10.21 -26.22 -1.73
C GLY A 106 11.02 -24.97 -2.02
N TRP A 107 10.40 -23.82 -1.75
CA TRP A 107 11.00 -22.51 -1.98
C TRP A 107 10.65 -21.54 -0.87
N VAL A 108 11.54 -20.58 -0.62
CA VAL A 108 11.30 -19.44 0.27
C VAL A 108 11.61 -18.14 -0.47
N ARG A 109 10.79 -17.11 -0.27
CA ARG A 109 11.06 -15.74 -0.72
C ARG A 109 11.56 -14.92 0.43
N THR A 110 12.81 -14.46 0.36
CA THR A 110 13.37 -13.54 1.36
C THR A 110 13.13 -12.08 0.95
N HIS A 111 13.13 -11.19 1.94
CA HIS A 111 13.12 -9.76 1.72
C HIS A 111 14.24 -9.09 2.53
N ALA A 112 15.33 -8.75 1.85
CA ALA A 112 16.55 -8.15 2.39
C ALA A 112 16.89 -6.81 1.70
N ASN A 113 15.87 -6.07 1.24
CA ASN A 113 16.06 -4.76 0.59
C ASN A 113 16.57 -3.68 1.56
N TYR A 114 16.28 -3.83 2.85
CA TYR A 114 16.74 -2.90 3.88
C TYR A 114 17.91 -3.52 4.66
N PRO A 115 18.92 -2.71 5.08
CA PRO A 115 20.07 -3.20 5.82
C PRO A 115 19.70 -4.04 7.05
N HIS A 116 18.76 -3.57 7.87
CA HIS A 116 18.30 -4.28 9.06
C HIS A 116 17.55 -5.60 8.75
N HIS A 117 16.88 -5.72 7.60
CA HIS A 117 16.30 -7.01 7.18
C HIS A 117 17.38 -7.97 6.70
N ARG A 118 18.38 -7.47 5.96
CA ARG A 118 19.53 -8.25 5.52
C ARG A 118 20.32 -8.80 6.71
N GLU A 119 20.65 -7.95 7.67
CA GLU A 119 21.37 -8.34 8.88
C GLU A 119 20.64 -9.45 9.65
N ARG A 120 19.31 -9.32 9.81
CA ARG A 120 18.51 -10.35 10.49
C ARG A 120 18.45 -11.67 9.72
N LEU A 121 18.34 -11.62 8.39
CA LEU A 121 18.39 -12.83 7.55
C LEU A 121 19.74 -13.57 7.72
N LEU A 122 20.85 -12.85 7.61
CA LEU A 122 22.19 -13.42 7.73
C LEU A 122 22.46 -13.99 9.12
N ALA A 123 22.06 -13.26 10.16
CA ALA A 123 22.15 -13.71 11.54
C ALA A 123 21.31 -14.97 11.81
N ALA A 124 20.07 -15.02 11.30
CA ALA A 124 19.18 -16.17 11.45
C ALA A 124 19.75 -17.44 10.80
N LEU A 125 20.40 -17.29 9.64
CA LEU A 125 20.98 -18.41 8.91
C LEU A 125 22.39 -18.78 9.40
N GLY A 126 23.05 -17.91 10.17
CA GLY A 126 24.41 -18.11 10.66
C GLY A 126 25.47 -18.02 9.56
N VAL A 127 25.25 -17.20 8.54
CA VAL A 127 26.11 -17.11 7.34
C VAL A 127 26.60 -15.68 7.08
N PRO A 128 27.77 -15.50 6.46
CA PRO A 128 28.21 -14.19 6.00
C PRO A 128 27.32 -13.65 4.87
N ASP A 129 27.43 -12.35 4.57
CA ASP A 129 26.74 -11.69 3.45
C ASP A 129 27.28 -12.18 2.09
N ASP A 130 26.87 -13.39 1.73
CA ASP A 130 27.31 -14.10 0.55
C ASP A 130 26.14 -14.93 -0.02
N VAL A 131 25.86 -14.74 -1.30
CA VAL A 131 24.72 -15.35 -1.98
C VAL A 131 24.80 -16.88 -1.97
N ASP A 132 25.99 -17.44 -2.16
CA ASP A 132 26.18 -18.88 -2.24
C ASP A 132 26.07 -19.53 -0.85
N ARG A 133 26.60 -18.86 0.18
CA ARG A 133 26.43 -19.31 1.58
C ARG A 133 24.97 -19.29 2.02
N VAL A 134 24.22 -18.24 1.66
CA VAL A 134 22.78 -18.18 1.91
C VAL A 134 22.04 -19.29 1.16
N ALA A 135 22.40 -19.53 -0.11
CA ALA A 135 21.80 -20.60 -0.91
C ALA A 135 22.03 -21.98 -0.30
N SER A 136 23.26 -22.32 0.08
CA SER A 136 23.59 -23.60 0.72
C SER A 136 22.84 -23.77 2.04
N ALA A 137 22.80 -22.74 2.88
CA ALA A 137 22.12 -22.78 4.15
C ALA A 137 20.60 -23.01 3.98
N LEU A 138 19.96 -22.32 3.04
CA LEU A 138 18.52 -22.49 2.80
C LEU A 138 18.18 -23.84 2.15
N ALA A 139 19.07 -24.39 1.32
CA ALA A 139 18.86 -25.68 0.66
C ALA A 139 18.81 -26.88 1.63
N GLU A 140 19.37 -26.75 2.83
CA GLU A 140 19.40 -27.80 3.86
C GLU A 140 18.17 -27.79 4.79
N ARG A 141 17.34 -26.74 4.72
CA ARG A 141 16.17 -26.54 5.59
C ARG A 141 14.88 -26.79 4.83
N SER A 142 13.81 -27.12 5.55
CA SER A 142 12.46 -27.02 4.96
C SER A 142 12.08 -25.56 4.71
N ALA A 143 11.15 -25.29 3.78
CA ALA A 143 10.66 -23.94 3.54
C ALA A 143 10.02 -23.32 4.79
N ALA A 144 9.25 -24.11 5.54
CA ALA A 144 8.60 -23.69 6.78
C ALA A 144 9.63 -23.38 7.89
N GLU A 145 10.62 -24.25 8.11
CA GLU A 145 11.68 -24.01 9.08
C GLU A 145 12.48 -22.73 8.74
N ALA A 146 12.76 -22.48 7.46
CA ALA A 146 13.43 -21.27 7.03
C ALA A 146 12.61 -20.00 7.30
N GLU A 147 11.29 -20.03 7.01
CA GLU A 147 10.35 -18.95 7.34
C GLU A 147 10.34 -18.68 8.86
N GLU A 148 10.11 -19.71 9.68
CA GLU A 148 10.04 -19.60 11.14
C GLU A 148 11.36 -19.11 11.75
N THR A 149 12.49 -19.66 11.31
CA THR A 149 13.82 -19.27 11.81
C THR A 149 14.11 -17.79 11.54
N VAL A 150 13.80 -17.31 10.33
CA VAL A 150 14.03 -15.92 9.96
C VAL A 150 13.04 -14.99 10.67
N TYR A 151 11.78 -15.39 10.82
CA TYR A 151 10.78 -14.64 11.59
C TYR A 151 11.15 -14.52 13.06
N ALA A 152 11.65 -15.59 13.69
CA ALA A 152 12.11 -15.58 15.08
C ALA A 152 13.26 -14.58 15.30
N ALA A 153 14.10 -14.35 14.29
CA ALA A 153 15.14 -13.32 14.29
C ALA A 153 14.63 -11.91 13.92
N GLY A 154 13.33 -11.74 13.69
CA GLY A 154 12.70 -10.50 13.22
C GLY A 154 12.99 -10.14 11.76
N GLY A 155 13.53 -11.08 10.98
CA GLY A 155 13.74 -10.96 9.54
C GLY A 155 12.46 -11.20 8.74
N LEU A 156 12.58 -11.21 7.42
CA LEU A 156 11.47 -11.46 6.50
C LEU A 156 11.83 -12.57 5.50
N ALA A 157 11.17 -13.72 5.63
CA ALA A 157 11.20 -14.82 4.67
C ALA A 157 9.82 -15.47 4.64
N VAL A 158 9.31 -15.81 3.45
CA VAL A 158 7.98 -16.40 3.28
C VAL A 158 8.12 -17.71 2.51
N ALA A 159 7.67 -18.81 3.11
CA ALA A 159 7.60 -20.11 2.47
C ALA A 159 6.55 -20.06 1.34
N LEU A 160 6.94 -20.50 0.14
CA LEU A 160 6.04 -20.53 -1.00
C LEU A 160 5.07 -21.70 -0.83
N ARG A 161 3.81 -21.42 -1.10
CA ARG A 161 2.70 -22.36 -1.01
C ARG A 161 1.97 -22.38 -2.35
N THR A 162 1.48 -23.53 -2.76
CA THR A 162 0.52 -23.65 -3.86
C THR A 162 -0.79 -22.96 -3.49
N PRO A 163 -1.67 -22.63 -4.46
CA PRO A 163 -3.00 -22.10 -4.15
C PRO A 163 -3.81 -23.00 -3.20
N GLU A 164 -3.71 -24.32 -3.36
CA GLU A 164 -4.38 -25.31 -2.52
C GLU A 164 -3.81 -25.35 -1.10
N GLU A 165 -2.48 -25.34 -0.97
CA GLU A 165 -1.79 -25.25 0.33
C GLU A 165 -2.15 -23.95 1.05
N TRP A 166 -2.16 -22.82 0.34
CA TRP A 166 -2.55 -21.54 0.91
C TRP A 166 -4.00 -21.52 1.36
N ALA A 167 -4.92 -22.04 0.56
CA ALA A 167 -6.34 -22.11 0.91
C ALA A 167 -6.61 -22.99 2.15
N ALA A 168 -5.81 -24.04 2.35
CA ALA A 168 -5.88 -24.90 3.52
C ALA A 168 -5.14 -24.35 4.75
N HIS A 169 -4.24 -23.38 4.57
CA HIS A 169 -3.46 -22.77 5.64
C HIS A 169 -4.32 -21.89 6.55
N GLU A 170 -4.04 -21.86 7.86
CA GLU A 170 -4.89 -21.15 8.84
C GLU A 170 -5.03 -19.65 8.51
N GLN A 171 -3.92 -18.99 8.17
CA GLN A 171 -3.87 -17.60 7.74
C GLN A 171 -4.65 -17.38 6.43
N GLY A 172 -4.56 -18.31 5.48
CA GLY A 172 -5.27 -18.22 4.21
C GLY A 172 -6.78 -18.37 4.38
N ALA A 173 -7.22 -19.34 5.19
CA ALA A 173 -8.61 -19.51 5.57
C ALA A 173 -9.16 -18.28 6.33
N ALA A 174 -8.37 -17.72 7.25
CA ALA A 174 -8.75 -16.54 8.01
C ALA A 174 -8.96 -15.31 7.12
N VAL A 175 -8.06 -15.05 6.17
CA VAL A 175 -8.17 -13.93 5.23
C VAL A 175 -9.30 -14.15 4.22
N ALA A 176 -9.49 -15.38 3.73
CA ALA A 176 -10.57 -15.71 2.78
C ALA A 176 -11.98 -15.49 3.35
N ALA A 177 -12.13 -15.55 4.68
CA ALA A 177 -13.39 -15.28 5.38
C ALA A 177 -13.71 -13.79 5.54
N ARG A 178 -12.81 -12.89 5.13
CA ARG A 178 -12.94 -11.43 5.29
C ARG A 178 -13.22 -10.73 3.97
N PRO A 179 -13.96 -9.61 3.99
CA PRO A 179 -14.13 -8.80 2.80
C PRO A 179 -12.81 -8.15 2.38
N LEU A 180 -12.70 -7.78 1.10
CA LEU A 180 -11.51 -7.08 0.58
C LEU A 180 -11.27 -5.73 1.29
N ILE A 181 -12.34 -5.04 1.65
CA ILE A 181 -12.31 -3.74 2.32
C ILE A 181 -13.32 -3.78 3.47
N GLU A 182 -12.86 -3.41 4.66
CA GLU A 182 -13.69 -3.19 5.84
C GLU A 182 -13.91 -1.69 6.04
N ARG A 183 -15.09 -1.31 6.49
CA ARG A 183 -15.48 0.07 6.75
C ARG A 183 -16.21 0.12 8.07
N GLU A 184 -15.79 1.02 8.93
CA GLU A 184 -16.39 1.23 10.24
C GLU A 184 -16.56 2.72 10.50
N ARG A 185 -17.63 3.09 11.20
CA ARG A 185 -17.84 4.45 11.69
C ARG A 185 -17.53 4.47 13.19
N LEU A 186 -16.39 5.07 13.53
CA LEU A 186 -15.83 5.06 14.88
C LEU A 186 -16.38 6.17 15.78
N ASP A 187 -17.02 7.19 15.21
CA ASP A 187 -17.58 8.31 15.95
C ASP A 187 -18.96 8.77 15.43
N GLY A 188 -19.62 9.61 16.22
CA GLY A 188 -20.91 10.22 15.86
C GLY A 188 -20.79 11.50 15.04
N ALA A 189 -19.60 11.91 14.61
CA ALA A 189 -19.39 13.20 13.96
C ALA A 189 -20.11 13.26 12.62
N HIS A 190 -20.64 14.43 12.26
CA HIS A 190 -21.24 14.62 10.95
C HIS A 190 -20.18 14.52 9.85
N ALA A 191 -20.57 13.97 8.70
CA ALA A 191 -19.71 13.95 7.54
C ALA A 191 -19.26 15.38 7.20
N ARG A 192 -17.95 15.56 7.05
CA ARG A 192 -17.38 16.87 6.76
C ARG A 192 -17.85 17.37 5.40
N VAL A 193 -18.33 18.61 5.36
CA VAL A 193 -18.63 19.30 4.11
C VAL A 193 -17.32 19.82 3.53
N LEU A 194 -16.93 19.28 2.37
CA LEU A 194 -15.74 19.72 1.66
C LEU A 194 -16.05 21.00 0.88
N ALA A 195 -15.07 21.90 0.80
CA ALA A 195 -15.20 23.11 0.01
C ALA A 195 -15.49 22.78 -1.47
N PRO A 196 -16.31 23.56 -2.18
CA PRO A 196 -16.51 23.38 -3.61
C PRO A 196 -15.19 23.48 -4.38
N VAL A 197 -15.11 22.80 -5.53
CA VAL A 197 -13.96 22.87 -6.44
C VAL A 197 -14.41 23.37 -7.82
N PRO A 198 -13.51 24.00 -8.60
CA PRO A 198 -13.82 24.32 -9.99
C PRO A 198 -14.17 23.06 -10.79
N GLY A 199 -15.04 23.21 -11.79
CA GLY A 199 -15.42 22.11 -12.69
C GLY A 199 -14.31 21.68 -13.66
N ALA A 200 -13.27 22.50 -13.86
CA ALA A 200 -12.11 22.17 -14.71
C ALA A 200 -10.85 23.01 -14.34
N PRO A 201 -9.65 22.40 -14.25
CA PRO A 201 -9.44 20.95 -14.14
C PRO A 201 -10.07 20.40 -12.86
N LEU A 202 -10.65 19.20 -12.92
CA LEU A 202 -11.31 18.60 -11.78
C LEU A 202 -10.26 17.98 -10.83
N LEU A 203 -9.99 18.66 -9.71
CA LEU A 203 -9.11 18.18 -8.64
C LEU A 203 -9.96 17.80 -7.41
N PRO A 204 -10.52 16.58 -7.39
CA PRO A 204 -11.56 16.21 -6.42
C PRO A 204 -11.04 16.13 -4.98
N ALA A 205 -9.72 16.00 -4.77
CA ALA A 205 -9.10 16.00 -3.45
C ALA A 205 -8.50 17.36 -3.07
N ALA A 206 -8.67 18.40 -3.88
CA ALA A 206 -8.13 19.73 -3.60
C ALA A 206 -8.56 20.25 -2.22
N GLY A 207 -7.58 20.73 -1.44
CA GLY A 207 -7.81 21.25 -0.09
C GLY A 207 -7.94 20.19 1.01
N LEU A 208 -7.88 18.88 0.68
CA LEU A 208 -7.75 17.82 1.68
C LEU A 208 -6.30 17.73 2.15
N ARG A 209 -6.10 17.62 3.45
CA ARG A 209 -4.80 17.38 4.08
C ARG A 209 -4.67 15.92 4.48
N VAL A 210 -3.67 15.25 3.92
CA VAL A 210 -3.41 13.82 4.13
C VAL A 210 -2.09 13.66 4.87
N LEU A 211 -2.14 13.04 6.05
CA LEU A 211 -0.94 12.61 6.77
C LEU A 211 -0.62 11.15 6.38
N ASP A 212 0.47 10.98 5.64
CA ASP A 212 0.95 9.69 5.14
C ASP A 212 1.98 9.10 6.12
N LEU A 213 1.50 8.14 6.93
CA LEU A 213 2.28 7.30 7.83
C LEU A 213 2.45 5.90 7.23
N THR A 214 2.86 5.84 5.97
CA THR A 214 3.04 4.59 5.23
C THR A 214 4.46 4.43 4.73
N ARG A 215 4.85 3.21 4.36
CA ARG A 215 6.17 2.89 3.83
C ARG A 215 6.07 1.94 2.65
N VAL A 216 7.19 1.75 1.96
CA VAL A 216 7.35 0.80 0.88
C VAL A 216 6.55 1.19 -0.38
N LEU A 217 5.41 0.53 -0.65
CA LEU A 217 4.74 0.61 -1.97
C LEU A 217 3.25 0.93 -1.89
N ALA A 218 2.43 0.05 -1.29
CA ALA A 218 0.97 0.17 -1.37
C ALA A 218 0.42 1.48 -0.81
N GLY A 219 0.83 1.86 0.39
CA GLY A 219 0.47 3.14 1.00
C GLY A 219 1.02 4.35 0.25
N PRO A 220 2.33 4.38 -0.06
CA PRO A 220 2.93 5.50 -0.77
C PRO A 220 2.34 5.74 -2.16
N VAL A 221 1.93 4.67 -2.87
CA VAL A 221 1.20 4.75 -4.14
C VAL A 221 -0.22 5.28 -3.92
N ALA A 222 -0.94 4.82 -2.90
CA ALA A 222 -2.28 5.33 -2.59
C ALA A 222 -2.25 6.84 -2.31
N THR A 223 -1.29 7.31 -1.52
CA THR A 223 -1.15 8.72 -1.16
C THR A 223 -0.59 9.57 -2.31
N ARG A 224 0.27 9.01 -3.18
CA ARG A 224 0.67 9.62 -4.46
C ARG A 224 -0.54 9.86 -5.35
N THR A 225 -1.46 8.91 -5.41
CA THR A 225 -2.71 9.06 -6.16
C THR A 225 -3.60 10.15 -5.57
N LEU A 226 -3.69 10.27 -4.24
CA LEU A 226 -4.40 11.40 -3.61
C LEU A 226 -3.75 12.75 -3.94
N ALA A 227 -2.42 12.83 -3.96
CA ALA A 227 -1.70 14.03 -4.36
C ALA A 227 -1.98 14.40 -5.83
N LEU A 228 -1.99 13.41 -6.73
CA LEU A 228 -2.37 13.60 -8.14
C LEU A 228 -3.79 14.17 -8.29
N LEU A 229 -4.70 13.81 -7.38
CA LEU A 229 -6.08 14.32 -7.33
C LEU A 229 -6.20 15.69 -6.62
N GLY A 230 -5.09 16.28 -6.18
CA GLY A 230 -4.99 17.63 -5.60
C GLY A 230 -4.89 17.69 -4.08
N ALA A 231 -4.80 16.56 -3.37
CA ALA A 231 -4.60 16.57 -1.93
C ALA A 231 -3.25 17.17 -1.54
N ASP A 232 -3.21 17.88 -0.41
CA ASP A 232 -1.97 18.27 0.26
C ASP A 232 -1.49 17.09 1.12
N VAL A 233 -0.53 16.34 0.58
CA VAL A 233 -0.02 15.12 1.23
C VAL A 233 1.33 15.41 1.88
N LEU A 234 1.40 15.17 3.20
CA LEU A 234 2.64 15.16 3.95
C LEU A 234 2.96 13.73 4.38
N ARG A 235 4.03 13.18 3.82
CA ARG A 235 4.63 11.92 4.26
C ARG A 235 5.57 12.17 5.43
N VAL A 236 5.45 11.34 6.46
CA VAL A 236 6.35 11.37 7.61
C VAL A 236 7.14 10.06 7.67
N ASP A 237 8.46 10.18 7.65
CA ASP A 237 9.39 9.07 7.78
C ASP A 237 10.11 9.12 9.15
N ALA A 238 10.42 7.96 9.72
CA ALA A 238 11.20 7.90 10.95
C ALA A 238 12.68 8.22 10.66
N PRO A 239 13.34 9.10 11.45
CA PRO A 239 14.73 9.49 11.22
C PRO A 239 15.72 8.31 11.19
N ASP A 240 15.46 7.27 11.97
CA ASP A 240 16.32 6.09 12.12
C ASP A 240 16.06 4.99 11.08
N ARG A 241 15.03 5.14 10.24
CA ARG A 241 14.64 4.16 9.22
C ARG A 241 14.24 4.86 7.92
N PRO A 242 15.18 5.55 7.25
CA PRO A 242 14.89 6.20 5.98
C PRO A 242 14.36 5.19 4.94
N GLU A 243 13.52 5.68 4.05
CA GLU A 243 13.08 4.92 2.89
C GLU A 243 14.24 4.77 1.88
N GLU A 244 14.20 3.71 1.06
CA GLU A 244 15.15 3.59 -0.05
C GLU A 244 14.92 4.76 -1.03
N ALA A 245 16.00 5.41 -1.47
CA ALA A 245 15.93 6.69 -2.17
C ALA A 245 15.20 6.60 -3.52
N GLY A 246 15.43 5.51 -4.28
CA GLY A 246 14.75 5.27 -5.55
C GLY A 246 13.24 5.06 -5.36
N LEU A 247 12.86 4.29 -4.35
CA LEU A 247 11.47 4.05 -3.99
C LEU A 247 10.77 5.32 -3.47
N HIS A 248 11.48 6.12 -2.67
CA HIS A 248 11.01 7.43 -2.22
C HIS A 248 10.80 8.38 -3.40
N ALA A 249 11.72 8.40 -4.36
CA ALA A 249 11.60 9.24 -5.56
C ALA A 249 10.41 8.81 -6.44
N ASP A 250 10.26 7.51 -6.67
CA ASP A 250 9.16 6.97 -7.48
C ASP A 250 7.78 7.24 -6.85
N THR A 251 7.63 6.94 -5.56
CA THR A 251 6.33 7.08 -4.88
C THR A 251 6.09 8.48 -4.32
N GLY A 252 7.07 9.39 -4.42
CA GLY A 252 7.06 10.73 -3.81
C GLY A 252 6.38 11.82 -4.62
N PHE A 253 6.03 11.59 -5.90
CA PHE A 253 5.47 12.64 -6.76
C PHE A 253 4.24 13.33 -6.16
N GLY A 254 4.27 14.66 -6.16
CA GLY A 254 3.18 15.51 -5.65
C GLY A 254 3.09 15.57 -4.12
N LYS A 255 3.95 14.88 -3.38
CA LYS A 255 3.95 14.85 -1.91
C LYS A 255 5.06 15.73 -1.34
N ARG A 256 4.83 16.26 -0.14
CA ARG A 256 5.89 16.77 0.75
C ARG A 256 6.32 15.63 1.66
N SER A 257 7.58 15.64 2.09
CA SER A 257 8.08 14.68 3.08
C SER A 257 8.83 15.39 4.21
N ALA A 258 8.77 14.81 5.41
CA ALA A 258 9.49 15.26 6.59
C ALA A 258 9.94 14.06 7.42
N ALA A 259 11.04 14.22 8.16
CA ALA A 259 11.43 13.27 9.19
C ALA A 259 10.81 13.68 10.53
N LEU A 260 10.24 12.72 11.27
CA LEU A 260 9.64 12.97 12.58
C LEU A 260 9.83 11.74 13.48
N ASP A 261 10.39 11.95 14.67
CA ASP A 261 10.40 10.91 15.70
C ASP A 261 9.09 10.98 16.49
N LEU A 262 8.21 9.99 16.31
CA LEU A 262 6.89 9.99 16.95
C LEU A 262 6.95 9.94 18.49
N ALA A 263 8.06 9.48 19.06
CA ALA A 263 8.29 9.45 20.51
C ALA A 263 8.80 10.80 21.03
N ALA A 264 9.77 11.40 20.33
CA ALA A 264 10.42 12.64 20.77
C ALA A 264 9.64 13.90 20.36
N ASP A 265 9.01 13.89 19.19
CA ASP A 265 8.39 15.06 18.56
C ASP A 265 6.86 15.08 18.74
N ARG A 266 6.38 14.73 19.95
CA ARG A 266 4.95 14.57 20.22
C ARG A 266 4.13 15.81 19.87
N ALA A 267 4.62 17.00 20.21
CA ALA A 267 3.92 18.26 19.96
C ALA A 267 3.72 18.50 18.45
N ALA A 268 4.75 18.28 17.64
CA ALA A 268 4.66 18.41 16.19
C ALA A 268 3.70 17.37 15.58
N LEU A 269 3.72 16.13 16.07
CA LEU A 269 2.74 15.11 15.66
C LEU A 269 1.29 15.55 15.99
N GLU A 270 1.06 16.12 17.17
CA GLU A 270 -0.26 16.64 17.54
C GLU A 270 -0.73 17.76 16.63
N GLU A 271 0.16 18.68 16.25
CA GLU A 271 -0.15 19.76 15.31
C GLU A 271 -0.51 19.23 13.92
N LEU A 272 0.25 18.24 13.42
CA LEU A 272 -0.02 17.61 12.13
C LEU A 272 -1.36 16.87 12.16
N LEU A 273 -1.65 16.11 13.22
CA LEU A 273 -2.93 15.43 13.40
C LEU A 273 -4.10 16.40 13.54
N ALA A 274 -3.89 17.57 14.16
CA ALA A 274 -4.90 18.61 14.28
C ALA A 274 -5.33 19.18 12.94
N ALA A 275 -4.38 19.23 11.99
CA ALA A 275 -4.58 19.79 10.67
C ALA A 275 -5.03 18.74 9.64
N ALA A 276 -4.92 17.45 9.94
CA ALA A 276 -5.20 16.37 9.00
C ALA A 276 -6.71 16.13 8.82
N ASP A 277 -7.09 15.84 7.58
CA ASP A 277 -8.44 15.38 7.22
C ASP A 277 -8.47 13.87 7.02
N VAL A 278 -7.32 13.30 6.63
CA VAL A 278 -7.11 11.88 6.41
C VAL A 278 -5.76 11.47 7.02
N VAL A 279 -5.74 10.38 7.76
CA VAL A 279 -4.51 9.69 8.17
C VAL A 279 -4.44 8.35 7.44
N VAL A 280 -3.34 8.09 6.74
CA VAL A 280 -3.10 6.82 6.05
C VAL A 280 -1.97 6.09 6.75
N THR A 281 -2.19 4.85 7.19
CA THR A 281 -1.17 4.04 7.88
C THR A 281 -0.93 2.74 7.14
N GLY A 282 0.35 2.33 7.02
CA GLY A 282 0.77 1.07 6.40
C GLY A 282 1.61 0.19 7.30
N TYR A 283 1.57 0.42 8.62
CA TYR A 283 2.28 -0.38 9.59
C TYR A 283 1.45 -1.60 10.01
N ARG A 284 2.12 -2.60 10.60
CA ARG A 284 1.41 -3.74 11.18
C ARG A 284 0.33 -3.26 12.15
N PRO A 285 -0.83 -3.93 12.20
CA PRO A 285 -1.87 -3.64 13.19
C PRO A 285 -1.28 -3.50 14.60
N GLY A 286 -1.67 -2.46 15.32
CA GLY A 286 -1.19 -2.18 16.67
C GLY A 286 0.20 -1.51 16.77
N ALA A 287 1.00 -1.46 15.70
CA ALA A 287 2.39 -0.98 15.78
C ALA A 287 2.51 0.50 16.15
N LEU A 288 1.48 1.29 15.89
CA LEU A 288 1.45 2.73 16.17
C LEU A 288 0.60 3.10 17.40
N ASP A 289 -0.08 2.13 18.04
CA ASP A 289 -1.03 2.38 19.13
C ASP A 289 -0.36 3.03 20.35
N ARG A 290 0.90 2.67 20.62
CA ARG A 290 1.71 3.30 21.68
C ARG A 290 1.92 4.81 21.49
N PHE A 291 1.68 5.32 20.27
CA PHE A 291 1.71 6.74 19.95
C PHE A 291 0.28 7.35 19.90
N GLY A 292 -0.73 6.64 20.41
CA GLY A 292 -2.13 7.09 20.35
C GLY A 292 -2.66 7.21 18.92
N LEU A 293 -2.16 6.38 18.00
CA LEU A 293 -2.53 6.37 16.58
C LEU A 293 -3.43 5.17 16.22
N SER A 294 -4.04 4.51 17.22
CA SER A 294 -5.12 3.56 16.94
C SER A 294 -6.31 4.33 16.33
N PRO A 295 -7.14 3.70 15.48
CA PRO A 295 -8.30 4.34 14.90
C PRO A 295 -9.25 4.96 15.95
N GLU A 296 -9.46 4.27 17.07
CA GLU A 296 -10.33 4.72 18.17
C GLU A 296 -9.75 5.94 18.88
N ALA A 297 -8.46 5.90 19.21
CA ALA A 297 -7.77 7.03 19.85
C ALA A 297 -7.75 8.27 18.93
N LEU A 298 -7.59 8.05 17.62
CA LEU A 298 -7.68 9.12 16.62
C LEU A 298 -9.09 9.68 16.51
N ALA A 299 -10.13 8.84 16.45
CA ALA A 299 -11.52 9.27 16.37
C ALA A 299 -11.97 10.04 17.63
N GLU A 300 -11.56 9.59 18.82
CA GLU A 300 -11.83 10.29 20.08
C GLU A 300 -11.21 11.69 20.10
N ARG A 301 -9.94 11.80 19.67
CA ARG A 301 -9.19 13.06 19.67
C ARG A 301 -9.58 13.99 18.52
N ARG A 302 -10.00 13.43 17.39
CA ARG A 302 -10.30 14.15 16.13
C ARG A 302 -11.57 13.59 15.48
N PRO A 303 -12.76 13.93 16.01
CA PRO A 303 -14.01 13.46 15.43
C PRO A 303 -14.17 13.87 13.96
N GLY A 304 -14.58 12.94 13.12
CA GLY A 304 -14.74 13.13 11.67
C GLY A 304 -13.45 12.95 10.85
N LEU A 305 -12.34 12.53 11.47
CA LEU A 305 -11.11 12.15 10.78
C LEU A 305 -11.30 10.83 10.01
N VAL A 306 -10.83 10.77 8.77
CA VAL A 306 -10.79 9.51 8.01
C VAL A 306 -9.47 8.80 8.30
N VAL A 307 -9.54 7.58 8.84
CA VAL A 307 -8.36 6.72 9.05
C VAL A 307 -8.38 5.60 8.02
N ALA A 308 -7.39 5.57 7.13
CA ALA A 308 -7.21 4.51 6.16
C ALA A 308 -6.03 3.63 6.56
N GLN A 309 -6.29 2.33 6.76
CA GLN A 309 -5.26 1.37 7.13
C GLN A 309 -5.07 0.36 6.00
N LEU A 310 -3.82 0.07 5.68
CA LEU A 310 -3.43 -0.98 4.74
C LEU A 310 -2.48 -1.96 5.40
N SER A 311 -2.78 -3.24 5.26
CA SER A 311 -1.96 -4.35 5.76
C SER A 311 -1.84 -5.40 4.67
N ALA A 312 -0.63 -5.89 4.42
CA ALA A 312 -0.40 -6.96 3.45
C ALA A 312 -1.07 -8.29 3.87
N TRP A 313 -1.29 -8.47 5.18
CA TRP A 313 -1.74 -9.71 5.79
C TRP A 313 -3.11 -9.57 6.49
N GLY A 314 -3.71 -8.38 6.45
CA GLY A 314 -4.93 -8.05 7.17
C GLY A 314 -4.70 -7.74 8.65
N GLY A 315 -5.80 -7.64 9.40
CA GLY A 315 -5.82 -7.41 10.86
C GLY A 315 -6.17 -8.65 11.68
N TYR A 316 -6.34 -9.80 11.02
CA TYR A 316 -6.91 -11.01 11.62
C TYR A 316 -6.13 -12.25 11.21
N GLY A 317 -6.17 -13.28 12.05
CA GLY A 317 -5.48 -14.55 11.81
C GLY A 317 -4.15 -14.66 12.56
N PRO A 318 -3.56 -15.86 12.60
CA PRO A 318 -2.33 -16.13 13.35
C PRO A 318 -1.10 -15.64 12.58
N TRP A 319 -0.69 -14.39 12.77
CA TRP A 319 0.48 -13.78 12.12
C TRP A 319 1.65 -13.56 13.07
#